data_AF-A0A0W8JFE1-F1
#
_entry.id   AF-A0A0W8JFE1-F1
#
_cell.length_a   1.000
_cell.length_b   1.000
_cell.length_c   1.000
_cell.angle_alpha   90.00
_cell.angle_beta   90.00
_cell.angle_gamma   90.00
#
_symmetry.space_group_name_H-M   'P 1'
#
loop_
_entity.id
_entity.type
_entity.pdbx_description
1 polymer ?
#
loop_
_entity_poly.entity_id
_entity_poly.type
_entity_poly.pdbx_seq_one_letter_code
_entity_poly.pdbx_strand_id
1 'polypeptide(L)' 'MIQTQLILPPEGLIVPCYKPSINGTWPAVVTEDIPRLKSALAECAAQADEYLKWRTPESPQ' A
#
# COMPACT_ATOMS: atom_id res chain seq x y z
N MET A 1 -32.13 -14.62 -11.88
CA MET A 1 -31.50 -13.34 -11.49
C MET A 1 -30.22 -13.68 -10.74
N ILE A 2 -29.05 -13.36 -11.30
CA ILE A 2 -27.76 -13.58 -10.63
C ILE A 2 -27.54 -12.35 -9.74
N GLN A 3 -27.57 -12.53 -8.42
CA GLN A 3 -27.17 -11.49 -7.47
C GLN A 3 -25.66 -11.49 -7.36
N THR A 4 -25.01 -10.44 -7.86
CA THR A 4 -23.59 -10.22 -7.63
C THR A 4 -23.42 -9.72 -6.19
N GLN A 5 -22.97 -10.60 -5.28
CA GLN A 5 -22.58 -10.19 -3.93
C GLN A 5 -21.24 -9.48 -4.00
N LEU A 6 -21.20 -8.23 -3.54
CA LEU A 6 -19.97 -7.45 -3.43
C LEU A 6 -19.29 -7.82 -2.10
N ILE A 7 -18.27 -8.68 -2.16
CA ILE A 7 -17.45 -9.00 -1.00
C ILE A 7 -16.49 -7.83 -0.77
N LEU A 8 -16.56 -7.21 0.41
CA LEU A 8 -15.70 -6.10 0.80
C LEU A 8 -14.46 -6.62 1.53
N PRO A 9 -13.32 -5.92 1.42
CA PRO A 9 -12.15 -6.27 2.20
C PRO A 9 -12.44 -6.10 3.70
N PRO A 10 -11.80 -6.91 4.57
CA PRO A 10 -11.85 -6.70 6.01
C PRO A 10 -11.42 -5.28 6.37
N GLU A 11 -12.04 -4.75 7.43
CA GLU A 11 -11.70 -3.44 7.98
C GLU A 11 -10.23 -3.37 8.37
N GLY A 12 -9.56 -2.27 8.01
CA GLY A 12 -8.13 -2.08 8.29
C GLY A 12 -7.16 -2.69 7.28
N LEU A 13 -7.64 -3.41 6.24
CA LEU A 13 -6.76 -4.00 5.21
C LEU A 13 -6.08 -2.92 4.33
N ILE A 14 -6.76 -1.82 4.08
CA ILE A 14 -6.19 -0.63 3.42
C ILE A 14 -6.50 0.55 4.33
N VAL A 15 -5.47 1.22 4.84
CA VAL A 15 -5.60 2.46 5.61
C VAL A 15 -4.83 3.60 4.94
N PRO A 16 -5.23 4.86 5.16
CA PRO A 16 -4.45 6.00 4.67
C PRO A 16 -3.04 5.97 5.27
N CYS A 17 -2.03 5.80 4.42
CA CYS A 17 -0.64 5.88 4.85
C CYS A 17 -0.03 7.24 4.48
N TYR A 18 0.91 7.72 5.31
CA TYR A 18 1.56 9.00 5.08
C TYR A 18 2.60 8.89 3.96
N LYS A 19 2.32 9.53 2.82
CA LYS A 19 3.30 9.70 1.75
C LYS A 19 4.04 11.03 1.96
N PRO A 20 5.35 11.02 2.30
CA PRO A 20 6.11 12.25 2.41
C PRO A 20 6.18 12.94 1.05
N SER A 21 6.05 14.26 1.05
CA SER A 21 6.25 15.06 -0.15
C SER A 21 7.75 15.18 -0.41
N ILE A 22 8.24 14.54 -1.47
CA ILE A 22 9.66 14.58 -1.85
C ILE A 22 9.78 15.37 -3.14
N ASN A 23 10.49 16.49 -3.07
CA ASN A 23 10.81 17.32 -4.22
C ASN A 23 12.29 17.14 -4.54
N GLY A 24 12.59 16.43 -5.61
CA GLY A 24 13.96 16.05 -5.97
C GLY A 24 14.75 17.22 -6.54
N THR A 25 15.38 18.03 -5.69
CA THR A 25 16.35 19.04 -6.11
C THR A 25 17.77 18.62 -5.71
N TRP A 26 18.49 18.03 -6.66
CA TRP A 26 19.96 17.76 -6.65
C TRP A 26 20.51 16.58 -5.77
N PRO A 27 21.62 15.92 -6.17
CA PRO A 27 22.02 14.58 -5.73
C PRO A 27 22.59 14.46 -4.30
N ALA A 28 22.95 15.57 -3.65
CA ALA A 28 23.56 15.51 -2.31
C ALA A 28 22.58 15.03 -1.23
N VAL A 29 21.27 15.20 -1.47
CA VAL A 29 20.20 14.82 -0.50
C VAL A 29 19.68 13.39 -0.74
N VAL A 30 20.06 12.79 -1.88
CA VAL A 30 19.56 11.49 -2.35
C VAL A 30 19.95 10.35 -1.41
N THR A 31 21.08 10.46 -0.72
CA THR A 31 21.55 9.44 0.24
C THR A 31 20.68 9.36 1.50
N GLU A 32 20.00 10.43 1.88
CA GLU A 32 19.13 10.46 3.08
C GLU A 32 17.65 10.35 2.70
N ASP A 33 17.24 11.02 1.62
CA ASP A 33 15.85 11.05 1.20
C ASP A 33 15.38 9.72 0.61
N ILE A 34 16.23 8.97 -0.11
CA ILE A 34 15.85 7.66 -0.65
C ILE A 34 15.59 6.65 0.47
N PRO A 35 16.46 6.46 1.47
CA PRO A 35 16.17 5.56 2.59
C PRO A 35 14.92 5.96 3.38
N ARG A 36 14.70 7.26 3.60
CA ARG A 36 13.51 7.78 4.29
C ARG A 36 12.24 7.52 3.48
N LEU A 37 12.29 7.75 2.16
CA LEU A 37 11.20 7.43 1.25
C LEU A 37 10.87 5.93 1.24
N LYS A 38 11.89 5.08 1.14
CA LYS A 38 11.71 3.62 1.16
C LYS A 38 11.08 3.15 2.47
N SER A 39 11.52 3.71 3.59
CA SER A 39 10.97 3.38 4.91
C SER A 39 9.51 3.80 5.01
N ALA A 40 9.17 5.03 4.60
CA ALA A 40 7.79 5.53 4.63
C ALA A 40 6.85 4.75 3.69
N LEU A 41 7.35 4.30 2.53
CA LEU A 41 6.56 3.53 1.57
C LEU A 41 6.43 2.04 1.94
N ALA A 42 7.32 1.48 2.74
CA ALA A 42 7.30 0.06 3.08
C ALA A 42 6.01 -0.35 3.80
N GLU A 43 5.52 0.48 4.71
CA GLU A 43 4.26 0.26 5.42
C GLU A 43 3.06 0.30 4.47
N CYS A 44 3.04 1.26 3.54
CA CYS A 44 2.01 1.33 2.49
C CYS A 44 2.05 0.11 1.56
N ALA A 45 3.25 -0.36 1.21
CA ALA A 45 3.44 -1.47 0.28
C ALA A 45 2.94 -2.78 0.87
N ALA A 46 3.16 -3.02 2.17
CA ALA A 46 2.66 -4.21 2.87
C ALA A 46 1.13 -4.31 2.81
N GLN A 47 0.42 -3.19 3.03
CA GLN A 47 -1.05 -3.14 2.94
C GLN A 47 -1.56 -3.44 1.53
N ALA A 48 -0.85 -2.94 0.50
CA ALA A 48 -1.19 -3.25 -0.88
C ALA A 48 -1.02 -4.74 -1.20
N ASP A 49 0.06 -5.36 -0.72
CA ASP A 49 0.30 -6.80 -0.89
C ASP A 49 -0.76 -7.64 -0.17
N GLU A 50 -1.17 -7.26 1.04
CA GLU A 50 -2.23 -7.93 1.79
C GLU A 50 -3.59 -7.81 1.09
N TYR A 51 -3.92 -6.64 0.55
CA TYR A 51 -5.11 -6.47 -0.27
C TYR A 51 -5.10 -7.35 -1.53
N LEU A 52 -3.97 -7.43 -2.22
CA LEU A 52 -3.84 -8.28 -3.40
C LEU A 52 -3.98 -9.76 -3.05
N LYS A 53 -3.46 -10.20 -1.91
CA LYS A 53 -3.64 -11.56 -1.38
C LYS A 53 -5.09 -11.87 -0.98
N TRP A 54 -5.79 -10.90 -0.41
CA TRP A 54 -7.23 -11.02 -0.15
C TRP A 54 -8.04 -11.11 -1.44
N ARG A 55 -7.58 -10.50 -2.53
CA ARG A 55 -8.27 -10.58 -3.83
C ARG A 55 -8.05 -11.89 -4.56
N THR A 56 -7.05 -12.68 -4.18
CA THR A 56 -6.78 -13.97 -4.81
C THR A 56 -7.89 -14.98 -4.47
N PRO A 57 -8.32 -15.81 -5.43
CA PRO A 57 -9.44 -16.74 -5.26
C PRO A 57 -9.21 -17.87 -4.24
N GLU A 58 -7.98 -18.01 -3.73
CA GLU A 58 -7.62 -18.98 -2.69
C GLU A 58 -7.78 -18.43 -1.26
N SER A 59 -8.08 -17.14 -1.11
CA SER A 59 -8.39 -16.56 0.19
C SER A 59 -9.79 -16.98 0.66
N PRO A 60 -10.00 -17.23 1.96
CA PRO A 60 -11.33 -17.58 2.47
C PRO A 60 -12.27 -16.38 2.25
N GLN A 61 -13.19 -16.55 1.29
CA GLN A 61 -14.23 -15.58 0.91
C GLN A 61 -15.48 -15.74 1.75
#